data_AF-A0A485B4B6-F1
#
_entry.id   AF-A0A485B4B6-F1
#
_cell.length_a   1.000
_cell.length_b   1.000
_cell.length_c   1.000
_cell.angle_alpha   90.00
_cell.angle_beta   90.00
_cell.angle_gamma   90.00
#
_symmetry.space_group_name_H-M   'P 1'
#
loop_
_entity.id
_entity.type
_entity.pdbx_description
1 polymer ?
#
loop_
_entity_poly.entity_id
_entity_poly.type
_entity_poly.pdbx_seq_one_letter_code
_entity_poly.pdbx_strand_id
1 'polypeptide(L)'
;MASISSLGIGSGLKLGDILDSLTAAEKATLTPITKQQSSYTSKLSAYGTMKSALEAFQTANTALGKADLFTATTTTSSSTAFSATTTGNAIAGKYTIKITQLAQAQTLTSTSTQKRQ
;
A
#
# COMPACT_ATOMS: atom_id res chain seq x y z
N MET A 1 -43.23 -18.62 27.03
CA MET A 1 -43.42 -18.90 28.47
C MET A 1 -43.55 -20.41 28.62
N ALA A 2 -42.45 -21.09 28.97
CA ALA A 2 -42.49 -22.51 29.25
C ALA A 2 -43.02 -22.69 30.69
N SER A 3 -44.11 -23.42 30.82
CA SER A 3 -44.72 -23.84 32.07
C SER A 3 -43.72 -24.69 32.88
N ILE A 4 -43.22 -24.17 34.01
CA ILE A 4 -42.52 -24.99 34.99
C ILE A 4 -43.59 -25.69 35.84
N SER A 5 -44.07 -26.81 35.34
CA SER A 5 -44.96 -27.69 36.09
C SER A 5 -44.11 -28.56 37.02
N SER A 6 -44.15 -28.22 38.31
CA SER A 6 -44.10 -29.15 39.45
C SER A 6 -43.38 -30.49 39.21
N LEU A 7 -42.06 -30.55 39.43
CA LEU A 7 -41.36 -31.81 39.69
C LEU A 7 -40.55 -31.66 40.97
N GLY A 8 -40.97 -32.43 41.98
CA GLY A 8 -40.51 -32.34 43.35
C GLY A 8 -39.04 -32.65 43.57
N ILE A 9 -38.59 -32.19 44.73
CA ILE A 9 -37.34 -32.50 45.43
C ILE A 9 -37.16 -34.03 45.58
N GLY A 10 -36.60 -34.69 44.55
CA GLY A 10 -36.47 -36.16 44.50
C GLY A 10 -36.50 -36.79 43.11
N SER A 11 -36.66 -35.99 42.05
CA SER A 11 -36.86 -36.45 40.66
C SER A 11 -35.60 -36.82 39.87
N GLY A 12 -34.40 -36.82 40.49
CA GLY A 12 -33.15 -37.10 39.76
C GLY A 12 -32.77 -36.02 38.74
N LEU A 13 -33.45 -34.87 38.74
CA LEU A 13 -33.12 -33.71 37.92
C LEU A 13 -31.84 -33.07 38.45
N LYS A 14 -30.76 -33.23 37.69
CA LYS A 14 -29.48 -32.57 37.95
C LYS A 14 -29.66 -31.07 37.73
N LEU A 15 -29.73 -30.31 38.82
CA LEU A 15 -29.81 -28.84 38.77
C LEU A 15 -28.69 -28.22 37.90
N GLY A 16 -27.51 -28.85 37.88
CA GLY A 16 -26.41 -28.48 36.99
C GLY A 16 -26.81 -28.55 35.51
N ASP A 17 -27.43 -29.65 35.07
CA ASP A 17 -27.84 -29.82 33.68
C ASP A 17 -28.92 -28.82 33.25
N ILE A 18 -29.82 -28.42 34.17
CA ILE A 18 -30.83 -27.38 33.93
C ILE A 18 -30.17 -25.99 33.84
N LEU A 19 -29.23 -25.70 34.73
CA LEU A 19 -28.47 -24.44 34.72
C LEU A 19 -27.62 -24.32 33.45
N ASP A 20 -26.97 -25.41 33.04
CA ASP A 20 -26.20 -25.48 31.80
C ASP A 20 -27.10 -25.30 30.58
N SER A 21 -28.28 -25.94 30.57
CA SER A 21 -29.27 -25.77 29.50
C SER A 21 -29.80 -24.35 29.41
N LEU A 22 -30.05 -23.70 30.55
CA LEU A 22 -30.52 -22.30 30.60
C LEU A 22 -29.42 -21.34 30.13
N THR A 23 -28.18 -21.55 30.58
CA THR A 23 -27.01 -20.76 30.16
C THR A 23 -26.73 -20.93 28.67
N ALA A 24 -26.87 -22.14 28.13
CA ALA A 24 -26.73 -22.41 26.71
C ALA A 24 -27.82 -21.73 25.88
N ALA A 25 -29.07 -21.74 26.36
CA ALA A 25 -30.18 -21.04 25.71
C ALA A 25 -29.98 -19.52 25.71
N GLU A 26 -29.51 -18.94 26.82
CA GLU A 26 -29.16 -17.51 26.89
C GLU A 26 -28.01 -17.15 25.94
N LYS A 27 -26.98 -18.01 25.84
CA LYS A 27 -25.89 -17.82 24.87
C LYS A 27 -26.35 -18.00 23.42
N ALA A 28 -27.33 -18.85 23.15
CA ALA A 28 -27.87 -19.03 21.81
C ALA A 28 -28.45 -17.73 21.23
N THR A 29 -29.03 -16.87 22.09
CA THR A 29 -29.51 -15.52 21.73
C THR A 29 -28.41 -14.58 21.22
N LEU A 30 -27.13 -14.82 21.56
CA LEU A 30 -25.99 -14.04 21.04
C LEU A 30 -25.57 -14.46 19.63
N THR A 31 -25.90 -15.69 19.20
CA THR A 31 -25.57 -16.24 17.88
C THR A 31 -25.91 -15.32 16.69
N PRO A 32 -27.11 -14.70 16.61
CA PRO A 32 -27.43 -13.77 15.52
C PRO A 32 -26.51 -12.54 15.50
N ILE A 33 -26.10 -12.03 16.66
CA ILE A 33 -25.19 -10.89 16.78
C ILE A 33 -23.80 -11.28 16.27
N THR A 34 -23.26 -12.42 16.70
CA THR A 34 -21.97 -12.92 16.22
C THR A 34 -22.00 -13.18 14.71
N LYS A 35 -23.12 -13.69 14.18
CA LYS A 35 -23.30 -13.91 12.74
C LYS A 35 -23.35 -12.60 11.94
N GLN A 36 -24.01 -11.57 12.47
CA GLN A 36 -24.00 -10.23 11.88
C GLN A 36 -22.61 -9.61 11.91
N GLN A 37 -21.89 -9.71 13.03
CA GLN A 37 -20.51 -9.24 13.14
C GLN A 37 -19.62 -9.88 12.08
N SER A 38 -19.64 -11.22 11.95
CA SER A 38 -18.89 -11.92 10.92
C SER A 38 -19.26 -11.47 9.51
N SER A 39 -20.56 -11.30 9.23
CA SER A 39 -21.03 -10.82 7.93
C SER A 39 -20.52 -9.41 7.60
N TYR A 40 -20.57 -8.48 8.56
CA TYR A 40 -20.06 -7.13 8.38
C TYR A 40 -18.55 -7.08 8.25
N THR A 41 -17.80 -7.87 9.02
CA THR A 41 -16.36 -8.01 8.86
C THR A 41 -16.00 -8.54 7.47
N SER A 42 -16.69 -9.58 6.99
CA SER A 42 -16.47 -10.11 5.63
C SER A 42 -16.77 -9.06 4.56
N LYS A 43 -17.86 -8.30 4.70
CA LYS A 43 -18.19 -7.20 3.77
C LYS A 43 -17.12 -6.11 3.81
N LEU A 44 -16.66 -5.72 4.99
CA LEU A 44 -15.61 -4.71 5.16
C LEU A 44 -14.30 -5.15 4.50
N SER A 45 -13.88 -6.40 4.72
CA SER A 45 -12.70 -6.96 4.07
C SER A 45 -12.85 -7.01 2.55
N ALA A 46 -14.03 -7.37 2.04
CA ALA A 46 -14.31 -7.37 0.60
C ALA A 46 -14.23 -5.96 0.01
N TYR A 47 -14.78 -4.94 0.67
CA TYR A 47 -14.64 -3.55 0.26
C TYR A 47 -13.19 -3.06 0.35
N GLY A 48 -12.44 -3.48 1.38
CA GLY A 48 -11.01 -3.20 1.50
C GLY A 48 -10.23 -3.73 0.31
N THR A 49 -10.42 -5.01 -0.03
CA THR A 49 -9.79 -5.65 -1.20
C THR A 49 -10.18 -4.96 -2.51
N MET A 50 -11.47 -4.65 -2.69
CA MET A 50 -11.95 -3.94 -3.88
C MET A 50 -11.32 -2.54 -3.99
N LYS A 51 -11.24 -1.80 -2.88
CA LYS A 51 -10.60 -0.48 -2.84
C LYS A 51 -9.12 -0.59 -3.23
N SER A 52 -8.38 -1.54 -2.65
CA SER A 52 -6.97 -1.75 -3.00
C SER A 52 -6.79 -2.10 -4.48
N ALA A 53 -7.66 -2.94 -5.04
CA ALA A 53 -7.62 -3.27 -6.47
C ALA A 53 -7.91 -2.04 -7.35
N LEU A 54 -8.86 -1.19 -6.96
CA LEU A 54 -9.19 0.04 -7.67
C LEU A 54 -8.06 1.07 -7.58
N GLU A 55 -7.40 1.19 -6.42
CA GLU A 55 -6.24 2.07 -6.23
C GLU A 55 -5.04 1.61 -7.08
N ALA A 56 -4.80 0.30 -7.16
CA ALA A 56 -3.78 -0.26 -8.04
C ALA A 56 -4.08 0.03 -9.51
N PHE A 57 -5.34 -0.15 -9.93
CA PHE A 57 -5.78 0.18 -11.29
C PHE A 57 -5.65 1.68 -11.59
N GLN A 58 -6.09 2.55 -10.68
CA GLN A 58 -5.97 4.00 -10.82
C GLN A 58 -4.50 4.42 -10.97
N THR A 59 -3.61 3.82 -10.16
CA THR A 59 -2.16 4.08 -10.24
C THR A 59 -1.61 3.68 -11.59
N ALA A 60 -1.94 2.48 -12.08
CA ALA A 60 -1.52 2.01 -13.39
C ALA A 60 -2.06 2.90 -14.53
N ASN A 61 -3.33 3.29 -14.47
CA ASN A 61 -3.94 4.18 -15.46
C ASN A 61 -3.30 5.58 -15.45
N THR A 62 -2.97 6.11 -14.27
CA THR A 62 -2.29 7.41 -14.14
C THR A 62 -0.87 7.35 -14.71
N ALA A 63 -0.16 6.24 -14.50
CA ALA A 63 1.14 6.02 -15.11
C ALA A 63 1.03 5.93 -16.64
N LEU A 64 0.04 5.20 -17.16
CA LEU A 64 -0.19 5.07 -18.60
C LEU A 64 -0.66 6.37 -19.27
N GLY A 65 -1.39 7.23 -18.55
CA GLY A 65 -1.90 8.50 -19.09
C GLY A 65 -0.84 9.59 -19.28
N LYS A 66 0.42 9.34 -18.93
CA LYS A 66 1.52 10.29 -19.14
C LYS A 66 1.89 10.35 -20.62
N ALA A 67 1.59 11.46 -21.27
CA ALA A 67 1.94 11.69 -22.69
C ALA A 67 3.43 11.47 -22.98
N ASP A 68 4.30 11.84 -22.02
CA ASP A 68 5.76 11.66 -22.10
C ASP A 68 6.20 10.22 -22.33
N LEU A 69 5.41 9.20 -21.92
CA LEU A 69 5.76 7.81 -22.20
C LEU A 69 5.72 7.49 -23.70
N PHE A 70 4.81 8.12 -24.44
CA PHE A 70 4.60 7.84 -25.86
C PHE A 70 5.53 8.64 -26.78
N THR A 71 6.12 9.70 -26.25
CA THR A 71 7.06 10.58 -26.94
C THR A 71 8.47 10.47 -26.36
N ALA A 72 8.70 9.52 -25.45
CA ALA A 72 10.00 9.20 -24.91
C ALA A 72 10.95 8.79 -26.03
N THR A 73 12.12 9.41 -26.06
CA THR A 73 13.20 9.07 -26.99
C THR A 73 14.36 8.47 -26.21
N THR A 74 15.07 7.50 -26.80
CA THR A 74 16.28 6.95 -26.19
C THR A 74 17.52 7.63 -26.78
N THR A 75 18.51 7.91 -25.92
CA THR A 75 19.79 8.48 -26.33
C THR A 75 20.86 7.39 -26.39
N THR A 76 21.50 7.25 -27.55
CA THR A 76 22.68 6.38 -27.71
C THR A 76 23.89 7.26 -28.03
N SER A 77 24.93 7.17 -27.21
CA SER A 77 26.20 7.86 -27.46
C SER A 77 27.23 6.87 -28.00
N SER A 78 28.06 7.34 -28.93
CA SER A 78 29.20 6.59 -29.47
C SER A 78 30.47 6.73 -28.62
N SER A 79 30.43 7.49 -27.51
CA SER A 79 31.57 7.74 -26.63
C SER A 79 31.14 7.88 -25.17
N THR A 80 32.02 7.49 -24.24
CA THR A 80 31.84 7.71 -22.79
C THR A 80 32.18 9.14 -22.35
N ALA A 81 32.65 10.01 -23.27
CA ALA A 81 33.04 11.39 -22.98
C ALA A 81 31.87 12.30 -22.56
N PHE A 82 30.62 11.91 -22.85
CA PHE A 82 29.43 12.60 -22.38
C PHE A 82 28.26 11.63 -22.24
N SER A 83 27.28 12.03 -21.43
CA SER A 83 25.95 11.42 -21.37
C SER A 83 24.89 12.47 -21.75
N ALA A 84 23.75 11.99 -22.24
CA ALA A 84 22.59 12.81 -22.52
C ALA A 84 21.34 12.12 -21.98
N THR A 85 20.36 12.92 -21.56
CA THR A 85 19.02 12.45 -21.20
C THR A 85 18.00 13.28 -21.97
N THR A 86 16.88 12.67 -22.31
CA THR A 86 15.80 13.28 -23.09
C THR A 86 14.55 13.42 -22.25
N THR A 87 13.75 14.42 -22.58
CA THR A 87 12.38 14.58 -22.08
C THR A 87 11.38 14.22 -23.19
N GLY A 88 10.09 14.17 -22.87
CA GLY A 88 9.02 13.73 -23.78
C GLY A 88 8.82 14.60 -25.04
N ASN A 89 9.67 15.57 -25.34
CA ASN A 89 9.54 16.39 -26.57
C ASN A 89 10.87 16.50 -27.34
N ALA A 90 11.84 15.62 -27.05
CA ALA A 90 13.11 15.66 -27.75
C ALA A 90 12.95 15.26 -29.23
N ILE A 91 13.57 16.05 -30.11
CA ILE A 91 13.52 15.83 -31.56
C ILE A 91 14.48 14.69 -31.92
N ALA A 92 13.95 13.63 -32.50
CA ALA A 92 14.73 12.51 -33.00
C ALA A 92 15.69 12.96 -34.11
N GLY A 93 16.99 12.67 -33.95
CA GLY A 93 18.01 13.07 -34.91
C GLY A 93 19.40 12.61 -34.50
N LYS A 94 20.35 12.64 -35.45
CA LYS A 94 21.77 12.43 -35.18
C LYS A 94 22.41 13.79 -34.89
N TYR A 95 22.95 13.94 -33.69
CA TYR A 95 23.63 15.16 -33.25
C TYR A 95 25.13 14.90 -33.14
N THR A 96 25.94 15.65 -33.90
CA THR A 96 27.41 15.61 -33.80
C THR A 96 27.87 16.59 -32.74
N ILE A 97 28.44 16.08 -31.65
CA ILE A 97 28.89 16.89 -30.51
C ILE A 97 30.42 16.87 -30.45
N LYS A 98 31.04 18.06 -30.37
CA LYS A 98 32.47 18.24 -30.17
C LYS A 98 32.72 18.95 -28.84
N ILE A 99 33.41 18.28 -27.93
CA ILE A 99 33.80 18.83 -26.63
C ILE A 99 35.20 19.42 -26.77
N THR A 100 35.34 20.73 -26.56
CA THR A 100 36.63 21.45 -26.70
C THR A 100 37.31 21.70 -25.36
N GLN A 101 36.54 22.02 -24.31
CA GLN A 101 37.06 22.30 -22.98
C GLN A 101 35.98 21.99 -21.93
N LEU A 102 36.37 21.35 -20.83
CA LEU A 102 35.48 21.13 -19.70
C LEU A 102 35.40 22.40 -18.83
N ALA A 103 34.20 22.67 -18.32
CA ALA A 103 34.00 23.67 -17.28
C ALA A 103 34.74 23.24 -16.02
N GLN A 104 35.51 24.15 -15.44
CA GLN A 104 36.26 23.93 -14.21
C GLN A 104 35.84 24.96 -13.16
N ALA A 105 35.72 24.54 -11.91
CA ALA A 105 35.49 25.47 -10.81
C ALA A 105 36.78 26.27 -10.53
N GLN A 106 36.62 27.54 -10.16
CA GLN A 106 37.75 28.37 -9.75
C GLN A 106 38.27 27.92 -8.38
N THR A 107 39.57 27.63 -8.29
CA THR A 107 40.25 27.37 -7.02
C THR A 107 41.24 28.49 -6.74
N LEU A 108 41.06 29.20 -5.62
CA LEU A 108 41.97 30.23 -5.16
C LEU A 108 42.79 29.69 -3.98
N THR A 109 44.11 29.70 -4.12
CA THR A 109 45.05 29.26 -3.07
C THR A 109 45.86 30.46 -2.60
N SER A 110 45.83 30.74 -1.29
CA SER A 110 46.58 31.85 -0.69
C SER A 110 48.09 31.59 -0.78
N THR A 111 48.85 32.56 -1.32
CA THR A 111 50.29 32.45 -1.55
C THR A 111 51.15 32.84 -0.33
N SER A 112 50.54 33.29 0.77
CA SER A 112 51.27 33.70 1.97
C SER A 112 51.35 32.57 3.01
N THR A 113 52.43 31.81 3.02
CA THR A 113 52.95 31.28 4.28
C THR A 113 53.67 32.43 4.98
N GLN A 114 52.92 33.18 5.80
CA GLN A 114 53.51 34.12 6.73
C GLN A 114 54.38 33.31 7.70
N LYS A 115 55.71 33.26 7.44
CA LYS A 115 56.68 32.73 8.39
C LYS A 115 56.50 33.53 9.68
N ARG A 116 56.02 32.86 10.73
CA ARG A 116 56.09 33.37 12.09
C ARG A 116 57.57 33.41 12.46
N GLN A 117 58.10 34.63 12.56
CA GLN A 117 59.33 34.94 13.28
C GLN A 117 59.18 34.52 14.75
#